data_AF-A0A661RKH5-F1
#
_entry.id   AF-A0A661RKH5-F1
#
_cell.length_a   1.000
_cell.length_b   1.000
_cell.length_c   1.000
_cell.angle_alpha   90.00
_cell.angle_beta   90.00
_cell.angle_gamma   90.00
#
_symmetry.space_group_name_H-M   'P 1'
#
loop_
_entity.id
_entity.type
_entity.pdbx_description
1 polymer ?
#
loop_
_entity_poly.entity_id
_entity_poly.type
_entity_poly.pdbx_seq_one_letter_code
_entity_poly.pdbx_strand_id
1 'polypeptide(L)'
;MIDPAAFKVRFPEFVGDSDATIQVYIDDSTIMLNSEYWGDKYDLGLSYLTAHYLYKALKSADGTLTAPGGAIAGRAVDGASVNYTTFQPSNESDAIYMTTT
;
A
#
# COMPACT_ATOMS: atom_id res chain seq x y z
N MET A 1 -12.65 -12.28 -11.57
CA MET A 1 -12.59 -11.88 -10.16
C MET A 1 -11.35 -12.51 -9.55
N ILE A 2 -10.44 -11.71 -8.98
CA ILE A 2 -9.17 -12.18 -8.43
C ILE A 2 -9.31 -12.49 -6.94
N ASP A 3 -8.60 -13.49 -6.44
CA ASP A 3 -8.48 -13.80 -5.02
C ASP A 3 -7.02 -13.60 -4.54
N PRO A 4 -6.76 -13.55 -3.22
CA PRO A 4 -5.42 -13.30 -2.70
C PRO A 4 -4.37 -14.34 -3.13
N ALA A 5 -4.77 -15.60 -3.31
CA ALA A 5 -3.86 -16.66 -3.72
C ALA A 5 -3.40 -16.46 -5.17
N ALA A 6 -4.35 -16.20 -6.09
CA ALA A 6 -4.06 -15.89 -7.48
C ALA A 6 -3.25 -14.59 -7.63
N PHE A 7 -3.54 -13.59 -6.78
CA PHE A 7 -2.77 -12.35 -6.72
C PHE A 7 -1.30 -12.59 -6.35
N LYS A 8 -1.03 -13.39 -5.30
CA LYS A 8 0.34 -13.73 -4.87
C LYS A 8 1.12 -14.54 -5.90
N VAL A 9 0.45 -15.37 -6.71
CA VAL A 9 1.10 -16.06 -7.83
C VAL A 9 1.60 -15.08 -8.89
N ARG A 10 0.85 -14.01 -9.15
CA ARG A 10 1.22 -12.97 -10.11
C ARG A 10 2.25 -11.99 -9.55
N PHE A 11 2.15 -11.66 -8.27
CA PHE A 11 3.01 -10.72 -7.57
C PHE A 11 3.66 -11.39 -6.35
N PRO A 12 4.71 -12.19 -6.56
CA PRO A 12 5.35 -12.96 -5.49
C PRO A 12 5.95 -12.09 -4.38
N GLU A 13 6.18 -10.80 -4.64
CA GLU A 13 6.64 -9.82 -3.65
C GLU A 13 5.66 -9.59 -2.48
N PHE A 14 4.37 -9.91 -2.65
CA PHE A 14 3.35 -9.80 -1.60
C PHE A 14 3.03 -11.14 -0.92
N VAL A 15 3.82 -12.20 -1.16
CA VAL A 15 3.61 -13.52 -0.52
C VAL A 15 3.68 -13.43 1.01
N GLY A 16 4.48 -12.50 1.53
CA GLY A 16 4.62 -12.24 2.98
C GLY A 16 3.46 -11.47 3.60
N ASP A 17 2.59 -10.86 2.79
CA ASP A 17 1.46 -10.07 3.28
C ASP A 17 0.24 -10.95 3.59
N SER A 18 -0.61 -10.51 4.51
CA SER A 18 -1.79 -11.28 4.91
C SER A 18 -2.84 -11.29 3.81
N ASP A 19 -3.53 -12.43 3.64
CA ASP A 19 -4.61 -12.56 2.65
C ASP A 19 -5.76 -11.58 2.94
N ALA A 20 -6.01 -11.28 4.22
CA ALA A 20 -7.00 -10.28 4.63
C ALA A 20 -6.61 -8.87 4.17
N THR A 21 -5.35 -8.48 4.32
CA THR A 21 -4.84 -7.19 3.82
C THR A 21 -4.99 -7.10 2.31
N ILE A 22 -4.56 -8.14 1.59
CA ILE A 22 -4.67 -8.17 0.12
C ILE A 22 -6.14 -8.09 -0.32
N GLN A 23 -7.05 -8.80 0.36
CA GLN A 23 -8.47 -8.78 0.05
C GLN A 23 -9.07 -7.37 0.20
N VAL A 24 -8.71 -6.63 1.26
CA VAL A 24 -9.16 -5.24 1.43
C VAL A 24 -8.76 -4.37 0.24
N TYR A 25 -7.51 -4.47 -0.22
CA TYR A 25 -7.05 -3.68 -1.37
C TYR A 25 -7.63 -4.16 -2.70
N ILE A 26 -7.99 -5.44 -2.83
CA ILE A 26 -8.76 -5.95 -3.97
C ILE A 26 -10.14 -5.28 -3.96
N ASP A 27 -10.84 -5.30 -2.83
CA ASP A 27 -12.17 -4.72 -2.68
C ASP A 27 -12.15 -3.22 -2.99
N ASP A 28 -11.18 -2.47 -2.46
CA ASP A 28 -10.99 -1.05 -2.79
C ASP A 28 -10.74 -0.81 -4.29
N SER A 29 -9.96 -1.69 -4.92
CA SER A 29 -9.69 -1.61 -6.36
C SER A 29 -10.93 -1.89 -7.21
N THR A 30 -11.89 -2.67 -6.72
CA THR A 30 -13.17 -2.91 -7.42
C THR A 30 -14.04 -1.66 -7.51
N ILE A 31 -13.92 -0.73 -6.56
CA ILE A 31 -14.67 0.53 -6.56
C ILE A 31 -14.17 1.47 -7.66
N MET A 32 -12.86 1.43 -7.93
CA MET A 32 -12.18 2.32 -8.87
C MET A 32 -12.31 1.87 -10.32
N LEU A 33 -12.53 0.58 -10.55
CA LEU A 33 -12.59 -0.01 -11.89
C LEU A 33 -14.01 -0.46 -12.19
N ASN A 34 -14.46 -0.20 -13.41
CA ASN A 34 -15.75 -0.64 -13.89
C ASN A 34 -15.55 -1.78 -14.91
N SER A 35 -16.17 -2.93 -14.64
CA SER A 35 -16.04 -4.14 -15.46
C SER A 35 -16.64 -4.02 -16.85
N GLU A 36 -17.65 -3.18 -17.03
CA GLU A 36 -18.30 -2.94 -18.33
C GLU A 36 -17.39 -2.19 -19.29
N TYR A 37 -16.63 -1.21 -18.78
CA TYR A 37 -15.67 -0.45 -19.60
C TYR A 37 -14.35 -1.19 -19.83
N TRP A 38 -13.91 -2.00 -18.88
CA TRP A 38 -12.61 -2.67 -18.93
C TRP A 38 -12.66 -4.08 -19.56
N GLY A 39 -13.84 -4.71 -19.61
CA GLY A 39 -14.05 -6.02 -20.22
C GLY A 39 -13.02 -7.05 -19.75
N ASP A 40 -12.37 -7.73 -20.71
CA ASP A 40 -11.36 -8.77 -20.44
C ASP A 40 -10.10 -8.26 -19.74
N LYS A 41 -9.90 -6.94 -19.68
CA LYS A 41 -8.78 -6.32 -18.97
C LYS A 41 -9.13 -5.97 -17.53
N TYR A 42 -10.37 -6.17 -17.10
CA TYR A 42 -10.81 -5.82 -15.75
C TYR A 42 -9.98 -6.53 -14.68
N ASP A 43 -9.88 -7.86 -14.74
CA ASP A 43 -9.10 -8.63 -13.76
C ASP A 43 -7.61 -8.26 -13.78
N LEU A 44 -7.06 -7.91 -14.95
CA LEU A 44 -5.69 -7.43 -15.10
C LEU A 44 -5.51 -6.06 -14.45
N GLY A 45 -6.43 -5.12 -14.69
CA GLY A 45 -6.45 -3.80 -14.09
C GLY A 45 -6.55 -3.85 -12.58
N LEU A 46 -7.46 -4.69 -12.07
CA LEU A 46 -7.63 -4.94 -10.63
C LEU A 46 -6.33 -5.41 -10.01
N SER A 47 -5.70 -6.42 -10.61
CA SER A 47 -4.41 -6.96 -10.16
C SER A 47 -3.36 -5.85 -10.02
N TYR A 48 -3.19 -5.01 -11.04
CA TYR A 48 -2.15 -3.96 -11.01
C TYR A 48 -2.50 -2.81 -10.07
N LEU A 49 -3.78 -2.43 -9.97
CA LEU A 49 -4.21 -1.37 -9.08
C LEU A 49 -4.06 -1.78 -7.61
N THR A 50 -4.46 -3.01 -7.28
CA THR A 50 -4.25 -3.60 -5.95
C THR A 50 -2.77 -3.63 -5.60
N ALA A 51 -1.90 -4.09 -6.50
CA ALA A 51 -0.45 -4.10 -6.29
C ALA A 51 0.11 -2.67 -6.07
N HIS A 52 -0.38 -1.68 -6.83
CA HIS A 52 0.02 -0.29 -6.66
C HIS A 52 -0.35 0.25 -5.28
N TYR A 53 -1.58 0.00 -4.82
CA TYR A 53 -2.02 0.44 -3.50
C TYR A 53 -1.30 -0.26 -2.36
N LEU A 54 -1.11 -1.58 -2.45
CA LEU A 54 -0.31 -2.33 -1.47
C LEU A 54 1.13 -1.83 -1.41
N TYR A 55 1.74 -1.57 -2.56
CA TYR A 55 3.10 -1.03 -2.62
C TYR A 55 3.18 0.36 -1.99
N LYS A 56 2.24 1.26 -2.32
CA LYS A 56 2.15 2.58 -1.68
C LYS A 56 1.94 2.47 -0.17
N ALA A 57 1.08 1.58 0.30
CA ALA A 57 0.74 1.47 1.71
C ALA A 57 1.86 0.81 2.54
N LEU A 58 2.41 -0.31 2.08
CA LEU A 58 3.31 -1.15 2.87
C LEU A 58 4.79 -0.83 2.63
N LYS A 59 5.16 -0.53 1.38
CA LYS A 59 6.58 -0.30 1.01
C LYS A 59 7.00 1.17 1.11
N SER A 60 6.07 2.10 1.20
CA SER A 60 6.39 3.49 1.57
C SER A 60 6.63 3.66 3.07
N ALA A 61 6.13 2.73 3.91
CA ALA A 61 6.36 2.72 5.36
C ALA A 61 7.76 2.21 5.74
N ASP A 62 8.36 1.33 4.93
CA ASP A 62 9.73 0.80 5.09
C ASP A 62 10.85 1.83 4.78
N GLY A 63 10.52 3.12 4.62
CA GLY A 63 11.49 4.21 4.44
C GLY A 63 12.34 4.13 3.17
N THR A 64 12.10 3.15 2.30
CA THR A 64 12.90 2.90 1.09
C THR A 64 12.40 3.73 -0.10
N LEU A 65 11.19 4.27 -0.01
CA LEU A 65 10.69 5.31 -0.89
C LEU A 65 10.40 6.54 -0.04
N THR A 66 11.13 7.62 -0.32
CA THR A 66 10.73 8.98 0.04
C THR A 66 9.31 9.22 -0.50
N ALA A 67 8.30 8.86 0.30
CA ALA A 67 6.94 9.31 0.09
C ALA A 67 6.99 10.85 0.06
N PRO A 68 6.43 11.53 -0.95
CA PRO A 68 6.39 13.00 -0.97
C PRO A 68 5.41 13.59 0.05
N GLY A 69 5.24 12.96 1.21
CA GLY A 69 4.29 13.37 2.25
C GLY A 69 4.40 12.65 3.60
N GLY A 70 5.25 11.62 3.73
CA GLY A 70 5.46 10.96 5.03
C GLY A 70 6.33 11.83 5.95
N ALA A 71 5.88 12.06 7.19
CA ALA A 71 6.66 12.80 8.18
C ALA A 71 8.02 12.12 8.37
N ILE A 72 9.10 12.83 8.08
CA ILE A 72 10.47 12.34 8.23
C ILE A 72 10.76 12.20 9.73
N ALA A 73 10.69 10.97 10.25
CA ALA A 73 10.92 10.67 11.66
C ALA A 73 12.39 10.86 12.10
N GLY A 74 13.31 10.94 11.14
CA GLY A 74 14.70 11.25 11.41
C GLY A 74 15.58 11.15 10.17
N ARG A 75 16.81 11.66 10.28
CA ARG A 75 17.87 11.49 9.28
C ARG A 75 19.12 10.96 9.99
N ALA A 76 19.78 9.99 9.39
CA ALA A 76 21.08 9.50 9.83
C ALA A 76 22.11 9.76 8.73
N VAL A 77 23.22 10.43 9.08
CA VAL A 77 24.37 10.63 8.20
C VAL A 77 25.63 10.37 9.01
N ASP A 78 26.41 9.39 8.55
CA ASP A 78 27.78 9.11 8.97
C ASP A 78 28.06 9.28 10.49
N GLY A 79 27.34 8.50 11.30
CA GLY A 79 27.52 8.45 12.76
C GLY A 79 26.66 9.42 13.58
N ALA A 80 25.92 10.34 12.95
CA ALA A 80 24.96 11.21 13.63
C ALA A 80 23.52 10.85 13.25
N SER A 81 22.69 10.52 14.25
CA SER A 81 21.24 10.32 14.10
C SER A 81 20.48 11.48 14.72
N VAL A 82 19.64 12.14 13.93
CA VAL A 82 18.70 13.15 14.41
C VAL A 82 17.29 12.58 14.32
N ASN A 83 16.64 12.45 15.48
CA ASN A 83 15.26 12.00 15.60
C ASN A 83 14.35 13.21 15.80
N TYR A 84 13.27 13.29 15.04
CA TYR A 84 12.24 14.31 15.22
C TYR A 84 11.04 13.67 15.94
N THR A 85 10.42 14.40 16.86
CA THR A 85 9.16 13.96 17.47
C THR A 85 8.08 13.95 16.40
N THR A 86 7.65 12.76 16.00
CA THR A 86 6.47 12.58 15.16
C THR A 86 5.23 12.48 16.02
N PHE A 87 4.13 13.07 15.55
CA PHE A 87 2.82 12.94 16.17
C PHE A 87 2.42 11.46 16.22
N GLN A 88 2.08 10.95 17.40
CA GLN A 88 1.53 9.61 17.57
C GLN A 88 0.00 9.72 17.51
N PRO A 89 -0.68 9.18 16.47
CA PRO A 89 -2.13 9.12 16.47
C PRO A 89 -2.59 8.23 17.63
N SER A 90 -3.63 8.68 18.33
CA SER A 90 -4.18 7.96 19.48
C SER A 90 -5.10 6.80 19.08
N ASN A 91 -5.46 6.69 17.80
CA ASN A 91 -6.34 5.65 17.25
C ASN A 91 -5.91 5.21 15.84
N GLU A 92 -6.15 3.93 15.53
CA GLU A 92 -5.81 3.27 14.26
C GLU A 92 -6.45 3.93 13.02
N SER A 93 -7.66 4.50 13.16
CA SER A 93 -8.36 5.18 12.07
C SER A 93 -7.64 6.46 11.61
N ASP A 94 -7.02 7.20 12.54
CA ASP A 94 -6.30 8.44 12.24
C ASP A 94 -4.96 8.15 11.55
N ALA A 95 -4.36 6.99 11.84
CA ALA A 95 -3.13 6.54 11.19
C ALA A 95 -3.33 6.33 9.68
N ILE A 96 -4.48 5.81 9.26
CA ILE A 96 -4.78 5.53 7.84
C ILE A 96 -4.90 6.84 7.05
N TYR A 97 -5.56 7.88 7.58
CA TYR A 97 -5.71 9.17 6.89
C TYR A 97 -4.40 9.95 6.70
N MET A 98 -3.40 9.71 7.56
CA MET A 98 -2.09 10.37 7.44
C MET A 98 -1.18 9.75 6.37
N THR A 99 -1.57 8.64 5.74
CA THR A 99 -0.77 7.96 4.70
C THR A 99 -1.20 8.30 3.28
N THR A 100 -2.25 9.10 3.10
CA THR A 100 -2.84 9.38 1.78
C THR A 100 -2.36 10.74 1.23
N THR A 101 -1.36 10.69 0.34
CA THR A 101 -1.06 11.76 -0.65
C THR A 101 -1.10 11.16 -2.06
#